data_AF-A0A955GIW4-F1
#
_entry.id   AF-A0A955GIW4-F1
#
_cell.length_a   1.000
_cell.length_b   1.000
_cell.length_c   1.000
_cell.angle_alpha   90.00
_cell.angle_beta   90.00
_cell.angle_gamma   90.00
#
_symmetry.space_group_name_H-M   'P 1'
#
loop_
_entity.id
_entity.type
_entity.pdbx_description
1 polymer ?
#
loop_
_entity_poly.entity_id
_entity_poly.type
_entity_poly.pdbx_seq_one_letter_code
_entity_poly.pdbx_strand_id
1 'polypeptide(L)' 'MTRFLTTRAIILRRINYGEADRILTMLTSDFGKIRLIAKGVRKQKSRMAGGLELFGVSEINFIKGRG' A
#
# COMPACT_ATOMS: atom_id res chain seq x y z
N MET A 1 -13.54 -17.16 -1.75
CA MET A 1 -13.59 -15.87 -2.47
C MET A 1 -12.64 -14.89 -1.81
N THR A 2 -11.75 -14.27 -2.59
CA THR A 2 -10.85 -13.23 -2.08
C THR A 2 -11.60 -11.90 -2.03
N ARG A 3 -11.75 -11.31 -0.85
CA ARG A 3 -12.44 -10.02 -0.68
C ARG A 3 -11.43 -8.88 -0.80
N PHE A 4 -11.70 -7.96 -1.73
CA PHE A 4 -11.02 -6.67 -1.79
C PHE A 4 -11.66 -5.71 -0.79
N LEU A 5 -10.81 -4.94 -0.10
CA LEU A 5 -11.17 -3.90 0.83
C LEU A 5 -10.67 -2.56 0.27
N THR A 6 -11.50 -1.53 0.38
CA THR A 6 -11.22 -0.18 -0.08
C THR A 6 -11.27 0.77 1.10
N THR A 7 -10.30 1.66 1.23
CA THR A 7 -10.27 2.68 2.29
C THR A 7 -9.41 3.87 1.87
N ARG A 8 -9.62 5.04 2.47
CA ARG A 8 -8.70 6.17 2.34
C ARG A 8 -7.55 6.01 3.33
N ALA A 9 -6.35 6.36 2.89
CA ALA A 9 -5.18 6.23 3.73
C ALA A 9 -4.10 7.25 3.44
N ILE A 10 -3.32 7.58 4.47
CA ILE A 10 -2.08 8.35 4.38
C ILE A 10 -0.88 7.42 4.57
N ILE A 11 0.13 7.54 3.70
CA ILE A 11 1.36 6.74 3.77
C ILE A 11 2.30 7.38 4.79
N LEU A 12 2.63 6.66 5.86
CA LEU A 12 3.50 7.13 6.95
C LEU A 12 4.95 6.66 6.81
N ARG A 13 5.17 5.49 6.19
CA ARG A 13 6.51 4.91 6.00
C ARG A 13 6.56 4.05 4.75
N ARG A 14 7.71 4.06 4.08
CA ARG A 14 8.02 3.20 2.93
C ARG A 14 9.33 2.47 3.17
N ILE A 15 9.35 1.17 2.92
CA ILE A 15 10.55 0.34 2.99
C ILE A 15 10.64 -0.41 1.66
N ASN A 16 11.77 -0.30 0.97
CA ASN A 16 12.02 -1.11 -0.22
C ASN A 16 12.12 -2.59 0.20
N TYR A 17 11.40 -3.46 -0.49
CA TYR A 17 11.40 -4.89 -0.22
C TYR A 17 11.74 -5.65 -1.50
N GLY A 18 12.82 -6.42 -1.47
CA GLY A 18 13.38 -7.05 -2.66
C GLY A 18 13.66 -6.04 -3.78
N GLU A 19 13.53 -6.49 -5.02
CA GLU A 19 13.82 -5.67 -6.19
C GLU A 19 12.65 -4.77 -6.61
N ALA A 20 11.43 -5.30 -6.55
CA ALA A 20 10.28 -4.67 -7.20
C ALA A 20 9.21 -4.13 -6.24
N ASP A 21 9.30 -4.40 -4.93
CA ASP A 21 8.19 -4.19 -4.00
C ASP A 21 8.51 -3.13 -2.95
N ARG A 22 7.47 -2.66 -2.25
CA ARG A 22 7.61 -1.88 -1.01
C ARG A 22 6.70 -2.42 0.08
N ILE A 23 7.18 -2.37 1.32
CA ILE A 23 6.33 -2.46 2.51
C ILE A 23 5.94 -1.04 2.91
N LEU A 24 4.64 -0.80 3.01
CA LEU A 24 4.06 0.49 3.38
C LEU A 24 3.46 0.40 4.78
N THR A 25 3.70 1.42 5.60
CA THR A 25 2.93 1.65 6.83
C THR A 25 2.02 2.82 6.60
N MET A 26 0.74 2.64 6.89
CA MET A 26 -0.29 3.60 6.53
C MET A 26 -1.29 3.75 7.66
N LEU A 27 -1.85 4.95 7.82
CA LEU A 27 -3.03 5.18 8.64
C LEU A 27 -4.25 5.23 7.72
N THR A 28 -5.24 4.40 8.00
CA THR A 28 -6.48 4.27 7.22
C THR A 28 -7.68 4.79 8.00
N SER A 29 -8.74 5.21 7.30
CA SER A 29 -9.97 5.65 7.94
C SER A 29 -10.70 4.51 8.67
N ASP A 30 -10.71 3.31 8.08
CA ASP A 30 -11.61 2.23 8.53
C ASP A 30 -10.90 1.12 9.32
N PHE A 31 -9.58 1.01 9.20
CA PHE A 31 -8.80 -0.10 9.78
C PHE A 31 -7.66 0.38 10.68
N GLY A 32 -7.58 1.69 10.96
CA GLY A 32 -6.50 2.29 11.73
C GLY A 32 -5.14 2.14 11.05
N LYS A 33 -4.08 1.96 11.84
CA LYS A 33 -2.70 1.83 11.34
C LYS A 33 -2.45 0.40 10.86
N ILE A 34 -2.16 0.23 9.57
CA ILE A 34 -1.88 -1.08 8.96
C ILE A 34 -0.55 -1.09 8.22
N ARG A 35 -0.05 -2.30 7.94
CA ARG A 35 1.09 -2.55 7.05
C ARG A 35 0.66 -3.38 5.86
N LEU A 36 1.11 -2.99 4.67
CA LEU A 36 0.78 -3.66 3.41
C LEU A 36 2.04 -3.85 2.57
N ILE A 37 2.07 -4.93 1.78
CA ILE A 37 3.06 -5.13 0.73
C ILE A 37 2.49 -4.65 -0.61
N ALA A 38 3.08 -3.61 -1.18
CA ALA A 38 2.79 -3.12 -2.51
C ALA A 38 3.70 -3.84 -3.52
N LYS A 39 3.20 -4.96 -4.06
CA LYS A 39 3.95 -5.79 -5.01
C LYS A 39 4.14 -5.07 -6.35
N GLY A 40 5.33 -5.13 -6.91
CA GLY A 40 5.69 -4.54 -8.20
C GLY A 40 5.69 -3.02 -8.24
N VAL A 41 5.50 -2.33 -7.11
CA VAL A 41 5.34 -0.87 -7.09
C VAL A 41 6.58 -0.12 -7.59
N ARG A 42 7.77 -0.72 -7.48
CA ARG A 42 9.05 -0.13 -7.92
C ARG A 42 9.41 -0.46 -9.36
N LYS A 43 8.60 -1.26 -10.08
CA LYS A 43 8.83 -1.50 -11.51
C LYS A 43 8.72 -0.18 -12.27
N GLN A 44 9.56 0.03 -13.27
CA GLN A 44 9.58 1.26 -14.09
C GLN A 44 8.20 1.61 -14.69
N LYS A 45 7.41 0.60 -15.06
CA LYS A 45 6.05 0.76 -15.62
C LYS A 45 4.92 0.69 -14.57
N SER A 46 5.24 0.77 -13.28
CA SER A 46 4.25 0.72 -12.20
C SER A 46 3.34 1.95 -12.24
N ARG A 47 2.04 1.73 -12.38
CA ARG A 47 1.02 2.78 -12.27
C ARG A 47 0.72 3.18 -10.82
N MET A 48 1.13 2.35 -9.85
CA MET A 48 0.85 2.57 -8.43
C MET A 48 1.88 3.47 -7.75
N ALA A 49 3.06 3.66 -8.35
CA ALA A 49 4.20 4.32 -7.68
C ALA A 49 3.84 5.73 -7.19
N GLY A 50 3.24 6.55 -8.05
CA GLY A 50 2.89 7.94 -7.72
C GLY A 50 1.81 8.06 -6.64
N GLY A 51 0.84 7.13 -6.59
CA GLY A 51 -0.21 7.11 -5.55
C GLY A 51 0.27 6.59 -4.19
N LEU A 52 1.51 6.10 -4.10
CA LEU A 52 2.09 5.52 -2.89
C LEU A 52 3.33 6.31 -2.44
N GLU A 53 3.28 7.63 -2.62
CA GLU A 53 4.26 8.58 -2.12
C GLU A 53 4.13 8.83 -0.62
N LEU A 54 5.24 9.19 0.03
CA LEU A 54 5.26 9.44 1.47
C LEU A 54 4.38 10.65 1.79
N PHE A 55 3.54 10.52 2.82
CA PHE A 55 2.53 11.50 3.22
C PHE A 55 1.45 11.81 2.17
N GLY A 56 1.44 11.08 1.05
CA GLY A 56 0.34 11.11 0.10
C GLY A 56 -0.92 10.51 0.72
N VAL A 57 -2.07 11.10 0.41
CA VAL A 57 -3.38 10.54 0.70
C VAL A 57 -3.90 9.87 -0.56
N SER A 58 -4.33 8.63 -0.46
CA SER A 58 -4.88 7.89 -1.59
C SER A 58 -5.96 6.91 -1.14
N GLU A 59 -6.87 6.62 -2.06
CA GLU A 59 -7.76 5.48 -1.92
C GLU A 59 -6.99 4.20 -2.26
N ILE A 60 -6.98 3.26 -1.34
CA ILE A 60 -6.25 2.00 -1.48
C ILE A 60 -7.20 0.82 -1.52
N ASN A 61 -6.98 -0.02 -2.52
CA ASN A 61 -7.62 -1.33 -2.67
C ASN A 61 -6.63 -2.42 -2.29
N PHE A 62 -6.96 -3.21 -1.28
CA PHE A 62 -6.07 -4.27 -0.78
C PHE A 62 -6.84 -5.53 -0.40
N ILE A 63 -6.10 -6.63 -0.27
CA ILE A 63 -6.62 -7.90 0.21
C ILE A 63 -6.00 -8.16 1.57
N LYS A 64 -6.81 -8.61 2.54
CA LYS A 64 -6.26 -9.09 3.82
C LYS A 64 -5.48 -10.38 3.58
N GLY A 65 -4.18 -10.34 3.80
CA GLY A 65 -3.32 -11.53 3.77
C GLY A 65 -3.65 -12.50 4.90
N ARG A 66 -3.18 -13.74 4.80
CA ARG A 66 -3.30 -14.77 5.86
C ARG A 66 -2.20 -14.70 6.92
N GLY A 67 -1.48 -13.58 6.98
CA GLY A 67 -0.39 -13.36 7.95
C GLY A 67 -0.92 -12.96 9.31
#